data_AF-A0A5K1A5M7-F1
#
_entry.id   AF-A0A5K1A5M7-F1
#
_cell.length_a   1.000
_cell.length_b   1.000
_cell.length_c   1.000
_cell.angle_alpha   90.00
_cell.angle_beta   90.00
_cell.angle_gamma   90.00
#
_symmetry.space_group_name_H-M   'P 1'
#
loop_
_entity.id
_entity.type
_entity.pdbx_description
1 polymer ?
#
loop_
_entity_poly.entity_id
_entity_poly.type
_entity_poly.pdbx_seq_one_letter_code
_entity_poly.pdbx_strand_id
1 'polypeptide(L)'
;GQYRSTLVCPVCSKVSVTFDPFMYLSLPLPSTTTRTMTVTLLSTDGLSLPIPYTVNVPKYGKCSDLIQAMGTACALKDDEKLVMAE
;
A
#
# COMPACT_ATOMS: atom_id res chain seq x y z
N GLY A 1 -21.92 4.11 -24.37
CA GLY A 1 -22.34 4.79 -25.61
C GLY A 1 -21.28 5.78 -26.01
N GLN A 2 -20.77 5.75 -27.24
CA GLN A 2 -19.63 6.57 -27.67
C GLN A 2 -19.95 8.07 -27.62
N TYR A 3 -18.96 8.90 -27.28
CA TYR A 3 -19.11 10.35 -27.29
C TYR A 3 -19.15 10.81 -28.76
N ARG A 4 -20.25 11.44 -29.15
CA ARG A 4 -20.49 11.89 -30.53
C ARG A 4 -20.25 13.39 -30.61
N SER A 5 -19.14 13.78 -31.23
CA SER A 5 -18.83 15.16 -31.56
C SER A 5 -19.35 15.46 -32.97
N THR A 6 -20.11 16.54 -33.14
CA THR A 6 -20.62 16.96 -34.46
C THR A 6 -20.17 18.37 -34.74
N LEU A 7 -19.44 18.55 -35.84
CA LEU A 7 -18.99 19.84 -36.34
C LEU A 7 -19.66 20.13 -37.67
N VAL A 8 -20.25 21.32 -37.80
CA VAL A 8 -20.82 21.81 -39.05
C VAL A 8 -19.92 22.91 -39.56
N CYS A 9 -19.34 22.73 -40.75
CA CYS A 9 -18.53 23.79 -41.36
C CYS A 9 -19.45 24.91 -41.87
N PRO A 10 -19.28 26.17 -41.42
CA PRO A 10 -20.17 27.27 -41.81
C PRO A 10 -19.98 27.74 -43.26
N VAL A 11 -18.92 27.32 -43.95
CA VAL A 11 -18.58 27.79 -45.30
C VAL A 11 -19.09 26.82 -46.39
N CYS A 12 -18.99 25.51 -46.16
CA CYS A 12 -19.38 24.49 -47.13
C CYS A 12 -20.56 23.62 -46.67
N SER A 13 -21.17 23.96 -45.52
CA SER A 13 -22.28 23.22 -44.89
C SER A 13 -22.02 21.73 -44.69
N LYS A 14 -20.74 21.32 -44.74
CA LYS A 14 -20.35 19.93 -44.59
C LYS A 14 -20.42 19.55 -43.12
N VAL A 15 -21.21 18.52 -42.84
CA VAL A 15 -21.36 17.96 -41.49
C VAL A 15 -20.29 16.89 -41.31
N SER A 16 -19.44 17.08 -40.32
CA SER A 16 -18.47 16.08 -39.88
C SER A 16 -18.91 15.55 -38.52
N VAL A 17 -19.11 14.23 -38.43
CA VAL A 17 -19.43 13.54 -37.18
C VAL A 17 -18.24 12.69 -36.82
N THR A 18 -17.60 12.99 -35.70
CA THR A 18 -16.52 12.17 -35.14
C THR A 18 -17.04 11.45 -33.92
N PHE A 19 -16.78 10.15 -33.88
CA PHE A 19 -16.97 9.34 -32.69
C PHE A 19 -15.60 9.23 -32.05
N ASP A 20 -15.42 10.00 -30.98
CA ASP A 20 -14.16 9.93 -30.25
C ASP A 20 -14.16 8.59 -29.51
N PRO A 21 -13.19 7.70 -29.80
CA PRO A 21 -13.10 6.45 -29.06
C PRO A 21 -13.00 6.81 -27.58
N PHE A 22 -13.77 6.11 -26.74
CA PHE A 22 -13.64 6.28 -25.29
C PHE A 22 -12.15 6.18 -24.91
N MET A 23 -11.59 7.27 -24.42
CA MET A 23 -10.19 7.32 -24.01
C MET A 23 -10.08 6.64 -22.64
N TYR A 24 -9.97 5.32 -22.64
CA TYR A 24 -9.63 4.56 -21.43
C TYR A 24 -8.12 4.61 -21.25
N LEU A 25 -7.67 5.44 -20.31
CA LEU A 25 -6.30 5.39 -19.79
C LEU A 25 -6.28 4.40 -18.62
N SER A 26 -5.58 3.28 -18.79
CA SER A 26 -5.27 2.37 -17.70
C SER A 26 -4.31 3.09 -16.73
N LEU A 27 -4.82 3.46 -15.56
CA LEU A 27 -3.96 3.94 -14.48
C LEU A 27 -3.35 2.72 -13.76
N PRO A 28 -2.04 2.74 -13.46
CA PRO A 28 -1.45 1.69 -12.65
C PRO A 28 -2.12 1.70 -11.27
N LEU A 29 -2.68 0.55 -10.86
CA LEU A 29 -3.19 0.41 -9.50
C LEU A 29 -2.02 0.62 -8.53
N PRO A 30 -2.21 1.42 -7.46
CA PRO A 30 -1.16 1.62 -6.46
C PRO A 30 -0.81 0.27 -5.86
N SER A 31 0.39 -0.22 -6.19
CA SER A 31 0.90 -1.46 -5.63
C SER A 31 1.11 -1.24 -4.14
N THR A 32 0.45 -2.04 -3.31
CA THR A 32 0.61 -1.97 -1.84
C THR A 32 2.08 -2.22 -1.50
N THR A 33 2.79 -1.17 -1.07
CA THR A 33 4.22 -1.23 -0.74
C THR A 33 4.47 -1.86 0.64
N THR A 34 3.43 -2.04 1.43
CA THR A 34 3.47 -2.66 2.76
C THR A 34 2.91 -4.08 2.74
N ARG A 35 3.44 -4.91 3.64
CA ARG A 35 2.96 -6.25 3.98
C ARG A 35 2.70 -6.32 5.48
N THR A 36 1.70 -7.10 5.85
CA THR A 36 1.39 -7.41 7.24
C THR A 36 2.20 -8.63 7.66
N MET A 37 2.89 -8.55 8.79
CA MET A 37 3.69 -9.62 9.36
C MET A 37 3.28 -9.85 10.82
N THR A 38 3.06 -11.11 11.18
CA THR A 38 2.76 -11.52 12.55
C THR A 38 4.05 -12.02 13.20
N VAL A 39 4.45 -11.40 14.30
CA VAL A 39 5.64 -11.75 15.07
C VAL A 39 5.23 -12.09 16.49
N THR A 40 5.75 -13.17 17.05
CA THR A 40 5.49 -13.55 18.43
C THR A 40 6.56 -12.94 19.34
N LEU A 41 6.15 -12.12 20.29
CA LEU A 41 7.02 -11.55 21.30
C LEU A 41 7.09 -12.50 22.50
N LEU A 42 8.31 -12.89 22.87
CA LEU A 42 8.59 -13.65 24.07
C LEU A 42 9.31 -12.73 25.06
N SER A 43 8.75 -12.58 26.26
CA SER A 43 9.46 -11.89 27.33
C SER A 43 10.51 -12.81 27.97
N THR A 44 11.62 -12.21 28.36
CA THR A 44 12.70 -12.88 29.08
C THR A 44 12.38 -13.16 30.54
N ASP A 45 11.33 -12.52 31.09
CA ASP A 45 10.99 -12.62 32.51
C ASP A 45 10.30 -13.95 32.86
N GLY A 46 9.96 -14.77 31.85
CA GLY A 46 9.33 -16.09 32.02
C GLY A 46 7.91 -16.08 32.58
N LEU A 47 7.39 -14.91 32.97
CA LEU A 47 6.06 -14.72 33.55
C LEU A 47 4.98 -14.40 32.52
N SER A 48 5.35 -13.78 31.39
CA SER A 48 4.39 -13.46 30.34
C SER A 48 4.43 -14.51 29.23
N LEU A 49 3.23 -14.89 28.78
CA LEU A 49 3.08 -15.81 27.67
C LEU A 49 3.59 -15.17 26.36
N PRO A 50 3.94 -15.99 25.36
CA PRO A 50 4.22 -15.49 24.02
C PRO A 50 3.02 -14.72 23.46
N ILE A 51 3.20 -13.46 23.12
CA ILE A 51 2.13 -12.59 22.61
C ILE A 51 2.34 -12.35 21.12
N PRO A 52 1.36 -12.68 20.25
CA PRO A 52 1.46 -12.36 18.83
C PRO A 52 1.16 -10.87 18.58
N TYR A 53 2.05 -10.22 17.84
CA TYR A 53 1.93 -8.84 17.38
C TYR A 53 1.86 -8.80 15.86
N THR A 54 0.89 -8.03 15.35
CA THR A 54 0.70 -7.82 13.91
C THR A 54 1.20 -6.44 13.54
N VAL A 55 2.24 -6.35 12.71
CA VAL A 55 2.84 -5.10 12.27
C VAL A 55 2.85 -4.98 10.75
N ASN A 56 2.73 -3.76 10.25
CA ASN A 56 2.83 -3.47 8.83
C ASN A 56 4.24 -2.97 8.52
N VAL A 57 4.95 -3.69 7.65
CA VAL A 57 6.31 -3.36 7.24
C VAL A 57 6.41 -3.25 5.73
N PRO A 58 7.40 -2.52 5.17
CA PRO A 58 7.60 -2.50 3.72
C PRO A 58 7.87 -3.90 3.16
N LYS A 59 7.33 -4.21 1.96
CA LYS A 59 7.53 -5.49 1.27
C LYS A 59 9.01 -5.78 1.00
N TYR A 60 9.76 -4.74 0.66
CA TYR A 60 11.20 -4.78 0.37
C TYR A 60 12.02 -4.05 1.44
N GLY A 61 11.52 -4.03 2.68
CA GLY A 61 12.20 -3.42 3.83
C GLY A 61 13.29 -4.31 4.43
N LYS A 62 14.08 -3.74 5.34
CA LYS A 62 15.12 -4.45 6.11
C LYS A 62 14.56 -4.94 7.45
N CYS A 63 15.26 -5.86 8.11
CA CYS A 63 14.90 -6.31 9.47
C CYS A 63 14.87 -5.17 10.49
N SER A 64 15.64 -4.10 10.27
CA SER A 64 15.58 -2.86 11.07
C SER A 64 14.19 -2.22 11.07
N ASP A 65 13.49 -2.26 9.93
CA ASP A 65 12.16 -1.67 9.79
C ASP A 65 11.15 -2.46 10.61
N LEU A 66 11.34 -3.78 10.71
CA LEU A 66 10.54 -4.65 11.55
C LEU A 66 10.79 -4.39 13.03
N ILE A 67 12.05 -4.28 13.45
CA ILE A 67 12.42 -3.94 14.84
C ILE A 67 11.83 -2.59 15.24
N GLN A 68 11.91 -1.59 14.36
CA GLN A 68 11.34 -0.27 14.62
C GLN A 68 9.80 -0.31 14.71
N ALA A 69 9.14 -1.02 13.79
CA ALA A 69 7.69 -1.20 13.81
C ALA A 69 7.23 -1.91 15.09
N MET A 70 7.97 -2.93 15.52
CA MET A 70 7.71 -3.64 16.77
C MET A 70 7.97 -2.77 18.00
N GLY A 71 9.06 -2.00 18.05
CA GLY A 71 9.33 -1.08 19.15
C GLY A 71 8.21 -0.05 19.33
N THR A 72 7.68 0.46 18.21
CA THR A 72 6.53 1.37 18.23
C THR A 72 5.24 0.68 18.69
N ALA A 73 5.00 -0.56 18.25
CA ALA A 73 3.80 -1.32 18.60
C ALA A 73 3.80 -1.84 20.05
N CYS A 74 4.98 -2.14 20.60
CA CYS A 74 5.13 -2.74 21.93
C CYS A 74 5.29 -1.70 23.05
N ALA A 75 5.48 -0.40 22.73
CA ALA A 75 5.68 0.67 23.72
C ALA A 75 6.66 0.27 24.84
N LEU A 76 7.78 -0.33 24.43
CA LEU A 76 8.81 -0.86 25.33
C LEU A 76 9.32 0.25 26.25
N LYS A 77 9.53 -0.08 27.53
CA LYS A 77 10.22 0.79 28.49
C LYS A 77 11.71 0.84 28.11
N ASP A 78 12.38 1.92 28.50
CA ASP A 78 13.79 2.21 28.14
C ASP A 78 14.79 1.07 28.49
N ASP A 79 14.41 0.18 29.40
CA ASP A 79 15.21 -0.95 29.88
C ASP A 79 14.97 -2.28 29.13
N GLU A 80 14.04 -2.33 28.18
CA GLU A 80 13.66 -3.56 27.49
C GLU A 80 14.36 -3.69 26.13
N LYS A 81 15.14 -4.77 25.95
CA LYS A 81 15.87 -5.07 24.72
C LYS A 81 15.10 -6.04 23.82
N LEU A 82 14.74 -5.60 22.61
CA LEU A 82 14.18 -6.48 21.59
C LEU A 82 15.29 -7.26 20.87
N VAL A 83 15.17 -8.58 20.81
CA VAL A 83 16.06 -9.46 20.04
C VAL A 83 15.22 -10.24 19.04
N MET A 84 15.61 -10.22 17.77
CA MET A 84 14.99 -11.02 16.71
C MET A 84 15.67 -12.39 16.66
N ALA A 85 14.87 -13.46 16.69
CA ALA A 85 15.31 -14.82 16.39
C ALA A 85 14.73 -15.22 15.03
N GLU A 86 15.56 -15.76 14.13
CA GLU A 86 15.16 -16.34 12.85
C GLU A 86 15.08 -17.87 12.93
#